data_AF-A0A2J6TRC8-F1
#
_entry.id   AF-A0A2J6TRC8-F1
#
_cell.length_a   1.000
_cell.length_b   1.000
_cell.length_c   1.000
_cell.angle_alpha   90.00
_cell.angle_beta   90.00
_cell.angle_gamma   90.00
#
_symmetry.space_group_name_H-M   'P 1'
#
loop_
_entity.id
_entity.type
_entity.pdbx_description
1 polymer ?
#
loop_
_entity_poly.entity_id
_entity_poly.type
_entity_poly.pdbx_seq_one_letter_code
_entity_poly.pdbx_strand_id
1 'polypeptide(L)'
;MWNRINANTVHLLYLSISSFLCLFMLFSAVIKDKLYFGEANVALLVGAMLGPFAANAVDPNIWSHFDTVVLEFSRVVIIIQWFAVALELPKRYIHFHWKSLLWLVGPVVVWGWMVCTLLVWFMVPRLSFTQSMTIASCFNAIDPVMAATIVGNG
;
A
#
# COMPACT_ATOMS: atom_id res chain seq x y z
N MET A 1 -33.21 21.31 -18.33
CA MET A 1 -32.12 20.53 -18.96
C MET A 1 -30.87 20.44 -18.07
N TRP A 2 -30.50 21.50 -17.33
CA TRP A 2 -29.24 21.59 -16.56
C TRP A 2 -29.23 20.91 -15.17
N ASN A 3 -30.37 20.51 -14.59
CA ASN A 3 -30.41 19.84 -13.29
C ASN A 3 -29.87 18.39 -13.27
N ARG A 4 -29.50 17.81 -14.43
CA ARG A 4 -28.81 16.51 -14.51
C ARG A 4 -27.29 16.61 -14.35
N ILE A 5 -26.72 17.83 -14.35
CA ILE A 5 -25.29 18.09 -14.13
C ILE A 5 -25.04 18.54 -12.68
N ASN A 6 -25.97 18.23 -11.77
CA ASN A 6 -25.74 18.54 -10.36
C ASN A 6 -24.60 17.63 -9.88
N ALA A 7 -23.50 18.24 -9.43
CA ALA A 7 -22.29 17.52 -9.04
C ALA A 7 -22.61 16.64 -7.83
N ASN A 8 -22.96 15.39 -8.12
CA ASN A 8 -23.16 14.36 -7.10
C ASN A 8 -21.82 14.11 -6.39
N THR A 9 -21.85 13.76 -5.12
CA THR A 9 -20.66 13.50 -4.28
C THR A 9 -19.70 12.51 -4.95
N VAL A 10 -20.24 11.55 -5.71
CA VAL A 10 -19.47 10.57 -6.49
C VAL A 10 -18.66 11.20 -7.64
N HIS A 11 -19.20 12.22 -8.32
CA HIS A 11 -18.47 12.92 -9.37
C HIS A 11 -17.35 13.79 -8.78
N LEU A 12 -17.60 14.41 -7.62
CA LEU A 12 -16.57 15.15 -6.88
C LEU A 12 -15.42 14.22 -6.46
N LEU A 13 -15.76 13.02 -5.98
CA LEU A 13 -14.80 11.96 -5.65
C LEU A 13 -13.92 11.58 -6.84
N TYR A 14 -14.52 11.24 -7.99
CA TYR A 14 -13.74 10.88 -9.19
C TYR A 14 -12.83 12.01 -9.66
N LEU A 15 -13.29 13.26 -9.58
CA LEU A 15 -12.51 14.42 -10.00
C LEU A 15 -11.35 14.68 -9.03
N SER A 16 -11.57 14.53 -7.73
CA SER A 16 -10.52 14.67 -6.71
C SER A 16 -9.43 13.59 -6.83
N ILE A 17 -9.83 12.33 -7.00
CA ILE A 17 -8.90 11.19 -7.15
C ILE A 17 -8.09 11.32 -8.45
N SER A 18 -8.76 11.64 -9.57
CA SER A 18 -8.12 11.81 -10.87
C SER A 18 -7.18 13.01 -10.91
N SER A 19 -7.59 14.14 -10.31
CA SER A 19 -6.74 15.33 -10.20
C SER A 19 -5.50 15.06 -9.36
N PHE A 20 -5.65 14.34 -8.24
CA PHE A 20 -4.52 13.91 -7.43
C PHE A 20 -3.56 13.00 -8.21
N LEU A 21 -4.07 11.97 -8.88
CA LEU A 21 -3.26 11.04 -9.68
C LEU A 21 -2.45 11.76 -10.76
N CYS A 22 -3.08 12.67 -11.51
CA CYS A 22 -2.40 13.44 -12.55
C CYS A 22 -1.32 14.36 -11.97
N LEU A 23 -1.62 15.10 -10.90
CA LEU A 23 -0.65 15.98 -10.25
C LEU A 23 0.51 15.18 -9.65
N PHE A 24 0.21 14.07 -8.98
CA PHE A 24 1.22 13.20 -8.40
C PHE A 24 2.14 12.62 -9.47
N MET A 25 1.60 12.09 -10.58
CA MET A 25 2.43 11.61 -11.68
C MET A 25 3.30 12.72 -12.30
N LEU A 26 2.76 13.94 -12.44
CA LEU A 26 3.49 15.07 -13.02
C LEU A 26 4.65 15.54 -12.13
N PHE A 27 4.44 15.59 -10.81
CA PHE A 27 5.42 16.10 -9.85
C PHE A 27 6.26 15.01 -9.19
N SER A 28 5.96 13.72 -9.39
CA SER A 28 6.68 12.60 -8.75
C SER A 28 8.19 12.69 -9.01
N ALA A 29 8.60 12.99 -10.24
CA ALA A 29 10.02 13.17 -10.59
C ALA A 29 10.68 14.33 -9.82
N VAL A 30 9.99 15.48 -9.69
CA VAL A 30 10.51 16.65 -8.96
C VAL A 30 10.58 16.39 -7.46
N ILE A 31 9.58 15.70 -6.91
CA ILE A 31 9.52 15.32 -5.49
C ILE A 31 10.64 14.32 -5.16
N LYS A 32 10.89 13.36 -6.06
CA LYS A 32 11.97 12.38 -5.95
C LYS A 32 13.35 13.06 -5.95
N ASP A 33 13.59 13.99 -6.89
CA ASP A 33 14.91 14.62 -7.06
C ASP A 33 15.24 15.72 -6.04
N LYS A 34 14.23 16.43 -5.50
CA LYS A 34 14.45 17.55 -4.56
C LYS A 34 14.19 17.21 -3.09
N LEU A 35 13.23 16.33 -2.80
CA LEU A 35 12.73 16.14 -1.43
C LEU A 35 13.22 14.83 -0.79
N TYR A 36 13.74 13.87 -1.58
CA TYR A 36 14.12 12.52 -1.12
C TYR A 36 13.03 11.80 -0.31
N PHE A 37 11.77 12.23 -0.41
CA PHE A 37 10.64 11.59 0.24
C PHE A 37 10.20 10.39 -0.60
N GLY A 38 10.06 9.23 0.04
CA GLY A 38 9.49 8.05 -0.61
C GLY A 38 8.07 8.32 -1.09
N GLU A 39 7.74 7.87 -2.30
CA GLU A 39 6.44 8.04 -2.96
C GLU A 39 5.27 7.66 -2.04
N ALA A 40 5.44 6.59 -1.26
CA ALA A 40 4.45 6.11 -0.30
C ALA A 40 4.12 7.12 0.82
N ASN A 41 5.11 7.85 1.34
CA ASN A 41 4.89 8.84 2.39
C ASN A 41 4.12 10.05 1.89
N VAL A 42 4.38 10.47 0.65
CA VAL A 42 3.66 11.57 0.00
C VAL A 42 2.22 11.17 -0.30
N ALA A 43 2.01 9.96 -0.82
CA ALA A 43 0.67 9.43 -1.05
C ALA A 43 -0.14 9.32 0.25
N LEU A 44 0.48 8.89 1.35
CA LEU A 44 -0.15 8.85 2.67
C LEU A 44 -0.55 10.25 3.16
N LEU A 45 0.33 11.24 3.05
CA LEU A 45 0.07 12.61 3.49
C LEU A 45 -1.09 13.23 2.70
N VAL A 46 -1.12 13.05 1.38
CA VAL A 46 -2.20 13.61 0.57
C VAL A 46 -3.52 12.85 0.81
N GLY A 47 -3.48 11.53 0.98
CA GLY A 47 -4.64 10.76 1.41
C GLY A 47 -5.20 11.23 2.75
N ALA A 48 -4.34 11.53 3.72
CA ALA A 48 -4.74 12.09 5.02
C ALA A 48 -5.35 13.50 4.89
N MET A 49 -4.80 14.36 4.01
CA MET A 49 -5.35 15.69 3.74
C MET A 49 -6.69 15.65 2.97
N LEU A 50 -6.88 14.69 2.08
CA LEU A 50 -8.14 14.51 1.34
C LEU A 50 -9.23 13.80 2.16
N GLY A 51 -8.84 13.18 3.26
CA GLY A 51 -9.73 12.48 4.18
C GLY A 51 -10.69 13.40 4.95
N PRO A 52 -11.54 12.81 5.82
CA PRO A 52 -12.59 13.50 6.54
C PRO A 52 -12.07 14.58 7.51
N PHE A 53 -10.80 14.48 7.92
CA PHE A 53 -10.18 15.42 8.86
C PHE A 53 -9.78 16.78 8.25
N ALA A 54 -9.68 16.90 6.92
CA ALA A 54 -9.23 18.14 6.28
C ALA A 54 -10.13 18.60 5.12
N ALA A 55 -10.19 17.88 3.99
CA ALA A 55 -10.99 18.30 2.83
C ALA A 55 -12.41 17.71 2.80
N ASN A 56 -12.66 16.62 3.55
CA ASN A 56 -13.92 15.86 3.58
C ASN A 56 -14.46 15.49 2.18
N ALA A 57 -13.56 15.39 1.19
CA ALA A 57 -13.89 15.01 -0.17
C ALA A 57 -14.13 13.50 -0.27
N VAL A 58 -13.39 12.72 0.53
CA VAL A 58 -13.51 11.27 0.67
C VAL A 58 -13.91 10.95 2.10
N ASP A 59 -15.23 10.88 2.37
CA ASP A 59 -15.75 10.43 3.66
C ASP A 59 -16.07 8.94 3.63
N PRO A 60 -15.26 8.08 4.26
CA PRO A 60 -15.51 6.65 4.33
C PRO A 60 -16.75 6.30 5.18
N ASN A 61 -17.21 7.19 6.07
CA ASN A 61 -18.35 6.91 6.96
C ASN A 61 -19.71 7.01 6.26
N ILE A 62 -19.77 7.74 5.14
CA ILE A 62 -20.99 7.88 4.33
C ILE A 62 -21.18 6.65 3.41
N TRP A 63 -20.13 5.85 3.23
CA TRP A 63 -20.17 4.70 2.32
C TRP A 63 -20.83 3.51 3.04
N SER A 64 -22.01 3.11 2.56
CA SER A 64 -22.79 2.02 3.16
C SER A 64 -22.06 0.67 3.19
N HIS A 65 -21.06 0.46 2.32
CA HIS A 65 -20.29 -0.78 2.21
C HIS A 65 -18.78 -0.51 2.15
N PHE A 66 -18.28 0.39 3.01
CA PHE A 66 -16.87 0.79 3.02
C PHE A 66 -15.90 -0.41 3.06
N ASP A 67 -16.07 -1.32 4.03
CA ASP A 67 -15.17 -2.46 4.22
C ASP A 67 -15.11 -3.36 2.98
N THR A 68 -16.27 -3.65 2.37
CA THR A 68 -16.35 -4.47 1.16
C THR A 68 -15.66 -3.79 -0.02
N VAL A 69 -15.89 -2.48 -0.20
CA VAL A 69 -15.29 -1.71 -1.30
C VAL A 69 -13.78 -1.64 -1.15
N VAL A 70 -13.27 -1.34 0.05
CA VAL A 70 -11.84 -1.29 0.32
C VAL A 70 -11.19 -2.65 0.13
N LEU A 71 -11.82 -3.73 0.62
CA LEU A 71 -11.27 -5.08 0.49
C LEU A 71 -11.17 -5.52 -0.97
N GLU A 72 -12.23 -5.31 -1.77
CA GLU A 72 -12.20 -5.66 -3.18
C GLU A 72 -11.25 -4.76 -3.99
N PHE A 73 -11.16 -3.48 -3.65
CA PHE A 73 -10.19 -2.58 -4.27
C PHE A 73 -8.74 -2.99 -3.95
N SER A 74 -8.42 -3.24 -2.68
CA SER A 74 -7.11 -3.73 -2.25
C SER A 74 -6.75 -5.05 -2.92
N ARG A 75 -7.72 -5.96 -3.12
CA ARG A 75 -7.51 -7.23 -3.84
C ARG A 75 -7.02 -6.97 -5.27
N VAL A 76 -7.69 -6.09 -6.02
CA VAL A 76 -7.31 -5.73 -7.39
C VAL A 76 -5.91 -5.11 -7.41
N VAL A 77 -5.64 -4.18 -6.50
CA VAL A 77 -4.36 -3.48 -6.39
C VAL A 77 -3.22 -4.45 -6.06
N ILE A 78 -3.41 -5.40 -5.15
CA ILE A 78 -2.42 -6.44 -4.84
C ILE A 78 -2.15 -7.32 -6.07
N ILE A 79 -3.19 -7.72 -6.82
CA ILE A 79 -3.03 -8.53 -8.04
C ILE A 79 -2.18 -7.79 -9.08
N ILE A 80 -2.44 -6.50 -9.32
CA ILE A 80 -1.70 -5.70 -10.29
C ILE A 80 -0.23 -5.56 -9.88
N GLN A 81 0.04 -5.30 -8.60
CA GLN A 81 1.40 -5.16 -8.07
C GLN A 81 2.20 -6.47 -8.20
N TRP A 82 1.58 -7.59 -7.83
CA TRP A 82 2.20 -8.91 -8.00
C TRP A 82 2.48 -9.23 -9.47
N PHE A 83 1.58 -8.84 -10.37
CA PHE A 83 1.78 -9.04 -11.80
C PHE A 83 2.92 -8.18 -12.36
N ALA A 84 3.00 -6.90 -11.97
CA ALA A 84 4.08 -6.01 -12.37
C ALA A 84 5.45 -6.57 -11.97
N VAL A 85 5.58 -6.99 -10.71
CA VAL A 85 6.81 -7.60 -10.19
C VAL A 85 7.14 -8.91 -10.92
N ALA A 86 6.13 -9.75 -11.18
CA ALA A 86 6.31 -10.99 -11.93
C ALA A 86 6.84 -10.76 -13.36
N LEU A 87 6.47 -9.64 -13.99
CA LEU A 87 6.98 -9.24 -15.31
C LEU A 87 8.42 -8.70 -15.26
N GLU A 88 8.81 -8.05 -14.16
CA GLU A 88 10.17 -7.53 -13.96
C GLU A 88 11.19 -8.64 -13.69
N LEU A 89 10.75 -9.80 -13.18
CA LEU A 89 11.63 -10.92 -12.86
C LEU A 89 12.14 -11.67 -14.12
N PRO A 90 13.48 -11.78 -14.32
CA PRO A 90 14.02 -12.50 -15.46
C PRO A 90 13.70 -13.99 -15.40
N LYS A 91 13.19 -14.55 -16.51
CA LYS A 91 12.60 -15.91 -16.62
C LYS A 91 13.43 -17.06 -16.04
N ARG A 92 14.75 -16.93 -15.97
CA ARG A 92 15.66 -17.99 -15.51
C ARG A 92 16.20 -17.80 -14.09
N TYR A 93 16.00 -16.64 -13.47
CA TYR A 93 16.63 -16.32 -12.18
C TYR A 93 16.14 -17.23 -11.05
N ILE A 94 14.84 -17.49 -11.00
CA ILE A 94 14.22 -18.38 -10.01
C ILE A 94 14.80 -19.80 -10.14
N HIS A 95 15.00 -20.32 -11.35
CA HIS A 95 15.55 -21.66 -11.54
C HIS A 95 16.99 -21.81 -11.06
N PHE A 96 17.82 -20.77 -11.19
CA PHE A 96 19.22 -20.83 -10.71
C PHE A 96 19.34 -20.60 -9.20
N HIS A 97 18.48 -19.76 -8.61
CA HIS A 97 18.60 -19.33 -7.21
C HIS A 97 17.45 -19.78 -6.29
N TRP A 98 16.65 -20.77 -6.71
CA TRP A 98 15.47 -21.23 -5.95
C TRP A 98 15.79 -21.61 -4.50
N LYS A 99 16.96 -22.22 -4.23
CA LYS A 99 17.38 -22.58 -2.86
C LYS A 99 17.57 -21.33 -2.00
N SER A 100 18.30 -20.35 -2.49
CA SER A 100 18.52 -19.08 -1.76
C SER A 100 17.20 -18.33 -1.56
N LEU A 101 16.33 -18.33 -2.56
CA LEU A 101 14.99 -17.72 -2.47
C LEU A 101 14.13 -18.41 -1.40
N LEU A 102 14.18 -19.75 -1.33
CA LEU A 102 13.42 -20.53 -0.34
C LEU A 102 13.97 -20.30 1.08
N TRP A 103 15.28 -20.27 1.26
CA TRP A 103 15.90 -19.94 2.55
C TRP A 103 15.57 -18.51 3.00
N LEU A 104 15.47 -17.57 2.07
CA LEU A 104 15.07 -16.20 2.38
C LEU A 104 13.57 -16.11 2.73
N VAL A 105 12.69 -16.62 1.88
CA VAL A 105 11.23 -16.47 2.05
C VAL A 105 10.68 -17.38 3.15
N GLY A 106 11.27 -18.54 3.39
CA GLY A 106 10.83 -19.45 4.44
C GLY A 106 11.34 -19.03 5.81
N PRO A 107 12.51 -19.55 6.24
CA PRO A 107 12.95 -19.42 7.62
C PRO A 107 13.27 -17.98 8.03
N VAL A 108 13.80 -17.13 7.14
CA VAL A 108 14.12 -15.74 7.51
C VAL A 108 12.86 -14.92 7.73
N VAL A 109 11.84 -15.02 6.86
CA VAL A 109 10.55 -14.32 7.05
C VAL A 109 9.82 -14.82 8.29
N VAL A 110 9.79 -16.15 8.52
CA VAL A 110 9.15 -16.74 9.70
C VAL A 110 9.85 -16.28 10.98
N TRP A 111 11.20 -16.25 10.99
CA TRP A 111 11.95 -15.76 12.14
C TRP A 111 11.68 -14.27 12.41
N GLY A 112 11.68 -13.43 11.35
CA GLY A 112 11.31 -12.02 11.46
C GLY A 112 9.91 -11.82 12.05
N TRP A 113 8.93 -12.58 11.58
CA TRP A 113 7.58 -12.57 12.12
C TRP A 113 7.51 -12.97 13.59
N MET A 114 8.26 -14.00 14.01
CA MET A 114 8.32 -14.43 15.41
C MET A 114 8.92 -13.36 16.32
N VAL A 115 10.03 -12.73 15.89
CA VAL A 115 10.65 -11.63 16.64
C VAL A 115 9.69 -10.44 16.75
N CYS A 116 9.04 -10.02 15.65
CA CYS A 116 8.05 -8.95 15.65
C CYS A 116 6.86 -9.27 16.57
N THR A 117 6.38 -10.51 16.57
CA THR A 117 5.29 -10.96 17.44
C THR A 117 5.67 -10.81 18.92
N LEU A 118 6.88 -11.25 19.30
CA LEU A 118 7.38 -11.12 20.68
C LEU A 118 7.52 -9.65 21.09
N LEU A 119 8.01 -8.79 20.18
CA LEU A 119 8.13 -7.35 20.44
C LEU A 119 6.76 -6.70 20.66
N VAL A 120 5.79 -6.96 19.79
CA VAL A 120 4.42 -6.42 19.93
C VAL A 120 3.76 -6.89 21.22
N TRP A 121 3.93 -8.18 21.55
CA TRP A 121 3.40 -8.76 22.78
C TRP A 121 4.00 -8.13 24.04
N PHE A 122 5.30 -7.81 24.01
CA PHE A 122 5.99 -7.14 25.12
C PHE A 122 5.62 -5.65 25.24
N MET A 123 5.51 -4.94 24.11
CA MET A 123 5.20 -3.50 24.12
C MET A 123 3.75 -3.19 24.46
N VAL A 124 2.80 -4.09 24.13
CA VAL A 124 1.37 -3.86 24.34
C VAL A 124 0.79 -4.99 25.19
N PRO A 125 0.86 -4.88 26.53
CA PRO A 125 0.49 -5.95 27.47
C PRO A 125 -1.02 -6.28 27.51
N ARG A 126 -1.85 -5.60 26.71
CA ARG A 126 -3.30 -5.82 26.60
C ARG A 126 -3.70 -6.77 25.48
N LEU A 127 -2.78 -7.12 24.58
CA LEU A 127 -3.08 -7.97 23.43
C LEU A 127 -2.84 -9.44 23.75
N SER A 128 -3.73 -10.31 23.26
CA SER A 128 -3.49 -11.74 23.29
C SER A 128 -2.32 -12.11 22.36
N PHE A 129 -1.71 -13.27 22.58
CA PHE A 129 -0.63 -13.74 21.73
C PHE A 129 -1.06 -13.87 20.26
N THR A 130 -2.29 -14.37 20.01
CA THR A 130 -2.87 -14.48 18.67
C THR A 130 -3.10 -13.12 18.01
N GLN A 131 -3.57 -12.11 18.76
CA GLN A 131 -3.73 -10.75 18.23
C GLN A 131 -2.38 -10.12 17.89
N SER A 132 -1.38 -10.34 18.72
CA SER A 132 0.00 -9.87 18.50
C SER A 132 0.59 -10.50 17.23
N MET A 133 0.31 -11.79 17.00
CA MET A 133 0.69 -12.50 15.77
C MET A 133 0.05 -11.90 14.52
N THR A 134 -1.24 -11.57 14.57
CA THR A 134 -1.95 -10.94 13.45
C THR A 134 -1.37 -9.56 13.14
N ILE A 135 -1.13 -8.73 14.16
CA ILE A 135 -0.53 -7.41 13.98
C ILE A 135 0.90 -7.53 13.42
N ALA A 136 1.72 -8.43 13.96
CA ALA A 136 3.07 -8.68 13.46
C ALA A 136 3.09 -9.19 12.01
N SER A 137 2.08 -9.95 11.60
CA SER A 137 1.97 -10.43 10.20
C SER A 137 1.77 -9.27 9.21
N CYS A 138 1.04 -8.22 9.60
CA CYS A 138 0.85 -7.04 8.77
C CYS A 138 2.14 -6.22 8.63
N PHE A 139 2.97 -6.16 9.67
CA PHE A 139 4.25 -5.43 9.63
C PHE A 139 5.35 -6.17 8.85
N ASN A 140 5.37 -7.49 8.93
CA ASN A 140 6.37 -8.33 8.27
C ASN A 140 6.00 -8.69 6.82
N ALA A 141 4.85 -8.22 6.32
CA ALA A 141 4.46 -8.40 4.93
C ALA A 141 5.45 -7.64 4.02
N ILE A 142 6.17 -8.38 3.16
CA ILE A 142 7.13 -7.79 2.24
C ILE A 142 6.37 -7.27 1.01
N ASP A 143 6.47 -5.96 0.76
CA ASP A 143 5.95 -5.34 -0.47
C ASP A 143 7.02 -5.38 -1.58
N PRO A 144 6.79 -6.14 -2.66
CA PRO A 144 7.75 -6.24 -3.74
C PRO A 144 7.86 -4.95 -4.58
N VAL A 145 6.84 -4.10 -4.63
CA VAL A 145 6.85 -2.86 -5.43
C VAL A 145 7.72 -1.80 -4.76
N MET A 146 7.57 -1.62 -3.45
CA MET A 146 8.47 -0.74 -2.70
C MET A 146 9.91 -1.26 -2.69
N ALA A 147 10.12 -2.58 -2.62
CA ALA A 147 11.46 -3.14 -2.70
C ALA A 147 12.10 -2.93 -4.09
N ALA A 148 11.35 -3.13 -5.18
CA ALA A 148 11.82 -2.95 -6.55
C ALA A 148 12.20 -1.49 -6.85
N THR A 149 11.43 -0.52 -6.34
CA THR A 149 11.75 0.92 -6.55
C THR A 149 13.04 1.37 -5.86
N ILE A 150 13.45 0.72 -4.76
CA ILE A 150 14.72 1.02 -4.07
C ILE A 150 15.90 0.31 -4.74
N VAL A 151 15.72 -0.95 -5.15
CA VAL A 151 16.80 -1.77 -5.74
C VAL A 151 17.00 -1.49 -7.24
N GLY A 152 15.96 -1.01 -7.93
CA GLY A 152 15.92 -0.83 -9.39
C GLY A 152 16.48 0.47 -9.95
N ASN A 153 17.09 1.35 -9.14
CA ASN A 153 17.77 2.55 -9.66
C ASN A 153 19.28 2.30 -9.82
N GLY A 154 19.63 1.77 -10.99
CA GLY A 154 20.91 1.95 -11.68
C GLY A 154 20.61 2.29 -13.13
#